data_AF-A0A1F7AGI2-F1
#
_entry.id   AF-A0A1F7AGI2-F1
#
_cell.length_a   1.000
_cell.length_b   1.000
_cell.length_c   1.000
_cell.angle_alpha   90.00
_cell.angle_beta   90.00
_cell.angle_gamma   90.00
#
_symmetry.space_group_name_H-M   'P 1'
#
loop_
_entity.id
_entity.type
_entity.pdbx_description
1 polymer ?
#
loop_
_entity_poly.entity_id
_entity_poly.type
_entity_poly.pdbx_seq_one_letter_code
_entity_poly.pdbx_strand_id
1 'polypeptide(L)'
;MKVQNVHLGDKSYPQLLKEIFDPPRVLYYWGNLEISERPLCAIVGTRRASAYGETQAFRFAKELSERGVCIVSGLAFGIDKAAHLGALEGEGGTVAVVAQGIEELEPSGHRGLAQKIVEKGGLILSEKAQGEIYFKSDYLVRNRIIAGLCKGTLVIEAPFKSGARNTAKHALEYGREVMALPGRITDEKSEGTNALIQAGAALVTGPKEVAEMLGVGWTKRKVILDGLAAEIFAELQKAPRSPAELGEKFSSLRELYEILGALEMKGLIRFTLEQRYAVLPQG
;
A
#
# COMPACT_ATOMS: atom_id res chain seq x y z
N MET A 1 15.47 2.29 -14.63
CA MET A 1 15.36 1.90 -13.21
C MET A 1 16.59 2.41 -12.49
N LYS A 2 16.44 3.13 -11.37
CA LYS A 2 17.57 3.59 -10.55
C LYS A 2 17.39 2.99 -9.16
N VAL A 3 18.21 1.98 -8.85
CA VAL A 3 18.25 1.36 -7.53
C VAL A 3 19.19 2.17 -6.63
N GLN A 4 18.73 2.42 -5.42
CA GLN A 4 19.45 3.12 -4.36
C GLN A 4 19.58 2.18 -3.16
N ASN A 5 20.36 2.59 -2.15
CA ASN A 5 20.45 1.84 -0.91
C ASN A 5 20.26 2.76 0.30
N VAL A 6 19.90 2.14 1.42
CA VAL A 6 19.83 2.78 2.74
C VAL A 6 20.41 1.82 3.77
N HIS A 7 21.27 2.32 4.64
CA HIS A 7 21.94 1.55 5.67
C HIS A 7 21.19 1.63 7.00
N LEU A 8 21.31 0.61 7.85
CA LEU A 8 20.64 0.55 9.16
C LEU A 8 20.90 1.79 10.04
N GLY A 9 22.10 2.37 9.93
CA GLY A 9 22.49 3.59 10.66
C GLY A 9 21.86 4.88 10.13
N ASP A 10 21.29 4.87 8.93
CA ASP A 10 20.73 6.07 8.32
C ASP A 10 19.43 6.48 8.98
N LYS A 11 19.17 7.80 9.00
CA LYS A 11 17.93 8.37 9.55
C LYS A 11 16.70 7.93 8.74
N SER A 12 16.87 7.77 7.43
CA SER A 12 15.82 7.36 6.49
C SER A 12 15.51 5.86 6.51
N TYR A 13 16.25 5.05 7.28
CA TYR A 13 15.96 3.63 7.38
C TYR A 13 14.66 3.39 8.18
N PRO A 14 13.73 2.52 7.72
CA PRO A 14 12.43 2.32 8.35
C PRO A 14 12.53 1.94 9.83
N GLN A 15 11.95 2.76 10.72
CA GLN A 15 12.18 2.66 12.16
C GLN A 15 11.67 1.33 12.76
N LEU A 16 10.45 0.89 12.41
CA LEU A 16 9.89 -0.38 12.90
C LEU A 16 10.73 -1.59 12.49
N LEU A 17 11.37 -1.52 11.32
CA LEU A 17 12.24 -2.58 10.86
C LEU A 17 13.55 -2.63 11.65
N LYS A 18 14.01 -1.53 12.25
CA LYS A 18 15.19 -1.54 13.14
C LYS A 18 14.94 -2.33 14.43
N GLU A 19 13.68 -2.45 14.85
CA GLU A 19 13.28 -3.06 16.11
C GLU A 19 13.21 -4.60 16.05
N ILE A 20 13.25 -5.20 14.85
CA ILE A 20 13.20 -6.65 14.73
C ILE A 20 14.51 -7.29 15.21
N PHE A 21 14.47 -8.59 15.52
CA PHE A 21 15.63 -9.32 16.02
C PHE A 21 16.84 -9.31 15.07
N ASP A 22 16.59 -9.42 13.76
CA ASP A 22 17.61 -9.48 12.71
C ASP A 22 17.30 -8.45 11.60
N PRO A 23 17.55 -7.15 11.84
CA PRO A 23 17.26 -6.11 10.86
C PRO A 23 18.30 -6.12 9.74
N PRO A 24 17.87 -6.04 8.45
CA PRO A 24 18.78 -5.95 7.32
C PRO A 24 19.79 -4.81 7.47
N ARG A 25 21.09 -5.09 7.34
CA ARG A 25 22.14 -4.07 7.46
C ARG A 25 22.07 -3.02 6.35
N VAL A 26 21.65 -3.45 5.17
CA VAL A 26 21.46 -2.62 3.98
C VAL A 26 20.14 -3.03 3.33
N LEU A 27 19.40 -2.05 2.86
CA LEU A 27 18.24 -2.27 2.00
C LEU A 27 18.51 -1.59 0.67
N TYR A 28 18.25 -2.32 -0.41
CA TYR A 28 18.21 -1.81 -1.77
C TYR A 28 16.78 -1.45 -2.11
N TYR A 29 16.57 -0.32 -2.77
CA TYR A 29 15.23 0.14 -3.11
C TYR A 29 15.14 0.84 -4.45
N TRP A 30 13.95 0.76 -5.05
CA TRP A 30 13.56 1.49 -6.24
C TRP A 30 12.21 2.17 -5.99
N GLY A 31 12.16 3.49 -6.15
CA GLY A 31 10.98 4.31 -5.87
C GLY A 31 11.16 5.23 -4.67
N ASN A 32 10.06 5.58 -4.02
CA ASN A 32 10.02 6.58 -2.96
C ASN A 32 10.19 5.94 -1.57
N LEU A 33 11.34 6.13 -0.93
CA LEU A 33 11.60 5.58 0.42
C LEU A 33 10.72 6.22 1.50
N GLU A 34 10.32 7.49 1.34
CA GLU A 34 9.51 8.23 2.33
C GLU A 34 8.12 7.62 2.54
N ILE A 35 7.63 6.80 1.60
CA ILE A 35 6.37 6.08 1.78
C ILE A 35 6.39 5.15 3.00
N SER A 36 7.58 4.72 3.42
CA SER A 36 7.79 3.88 4.62
C SER A 36 7.64 4.63 5.95
N GLU A 37 7.39 5.93 5.93
CA GLU A 37 7.07 6.73 7.12
C GLU A 37 5.56 6.78 7.43
N ARG A 38 4.73 6.32 6.49
CA ARG A 38 3.27 6.24 6.66
C ARG A 38 2.90 5.11 7.62
N PRO A 39 1.67 5.05 8.16
CA PRO A 39 1.19 3.83 8.79
C PRO A 39 1.24 2.66 7.80
N LEU A 40 1.97 1.59 8.11
CA LEU A 40 2.11 0.42 7.24
C LEU A 40 1.30 -0.78 7.75
N CYS A 41 0.60 -1.45 6.83
CA CYS A 41 -0.09 -2.71 7.05
C CYS A 41 0.37 -3.75 6.05
N ALA A 42 0.81 -4.91 6.53
CA ALA A 42 1.05 -6.03 5.64
C ALA A 42 -0.28 -6.66 5.23
N ILE A 43 -0.49 -6.91 3.94
CA ILE A 43 -1.60 -7.74 3.45
C ILE A 43 -1.00 -8.90 2.67
N VAL A 44 -1.19 -10.11 3.17
CA VAL A 44 -0.55 -11.32 2.65
C VAL A 44 -1.53 -12.48 2.52
N GLY A 45 -1.19 -13.44 1.67
CA GLY A 45 -1.97 -14.65 1.55
C GLY A 45 -1.44 -15.63 0.51
N THR A 46 -2.31 -16.52 0.05
CA THR A 46 -1.97 -17.57 -0.89
C THR A 46 -1.70 -17.01 -2.30
N ARG A 47 -0.74 -17.64 -2.98
CA ARG A 47 -0.44 -17.39 -4.40
C ARG A 47 -1.54 -17.91 -5.34
N ARG A 48 -2.39 -18.81 -4.83
CA ARG A 48 -3.52 -19.43 -5.56
C ARG A 48 -4.84 -18.99 -4.91
N ALA A 49 -5.05 -17.68 -4.83
CA ALA A 49 -6.23 -17.10 -4.20
C ALA A 49 -7.53 -17.55 -4.90
N SER A 50 -8.64 -17.55 -4.15
CA SER A 50 -9.96 -17.60 -4.77
C SER A 50 -10.33 -16.23 -5.33
N ALA A 51 -11.34 -16.17 -6.21
CA ALA A 51 -11.87 -14.88 -6.67
C ALA A 51 -12.38 -14.02 -5.51
N TYR A 52 -12.93 -14.66 -4.47
CA TYR A 52 -13.31 -14.01 -3.23
C TYR A 52 -12.09 -13.42 -2.52
N GLY A 53 -11.02 -14.20 -2.34
CA GLY A 53 -9.78 -13.76 -1.71
C GLY A 53 -9.13 -12.58 -2.43
N GLU A 54 -9.06 -12.62 -3.76
CA GLU A 54 -8.54 -11.49 -4.56
C GLU A 54 -9.42 -10.24 -4.41
N THR A 55 -10.75 -10.41 -4.42
CA THR A 55 -11.70 -9.30 -4.22
C THR A 55 -11.53 -8.67 -2.84
N GLN A 56 -11.41 -9.48 -1.78
CA GLN A 56 -11.21 -8.95 -0.43
C GLN A 56 -9.84 -8.31 -0.26
N ALA A 57 -8.76 -8.92 -0.76
CA ALA A 57 -7.43 -8.33 -0.71
C ALA A 57 -7.38 -6.95 -1.39
N PHE A 58 -7.97 -6.85 -2.59
CA PHE A 58 -8.10 -5.59 -3.31
C PHE A 58 -8.92 -4.56 -2.52
N ARG A 59 -10.10 -4.96 -2.04
CA ARG A 59 -11.01 -4.08 -1.28
C ARG A 59 -10.36 -3.54 -0.01
N PHE A 60 -9.79 -4.43 0.81
CA PHE A 60 -9.13 -4.03 2.06
C PHE A 60 -7.96 -3.09 1.79
N ALA A 61 -7.11 -3.43 0.82
CA ALA A 61 -5.98 -2.59 0.45
C ALA A 61 -6.40 -1.21 -0.06
N LYS A 62 -7.43 -1.15 -0.90
CA LYS A 62 -7.99 0.10 -1.42
C LYS A 62 -8.53 0.99 -0.30
N GLU A 63 -9.45 0.47 0.51
CA GLU A 63 -10.10 1.27 1.55
C GLU A 63 -9.11 1.75 2.63
N LEU A 64 -8.10 0.94 2.97
CA LEU A 64 -7.01 1.33 3.87
C LEU A 64 -6.11 2.40 3.24
N SER A 65 -5.75 2.24 1.96
CA SER A 65 -4.93 3.20 1.22
C SER A 65 -5.63 4.55 1.04
N GLU A 66 -6.94 4.59 0.81
CA GLU A 66 -7.75 5.81 0.80
C GLU A 66 -7.71 6.58 2.14
N ARG A 67 -7.29 5.92 3.22
CA ARG A 67 -7.11 6.51 4.56
C ARG A 67 -5.64 6.77 4.90
N GLY A 68 -4.76 6.65 3.92
CA GLY A 68 -3.33 6.94 4.05
C GLY A 68 -2.50 5.79 4.61
N VAL A 69 -3.06 4.59 4.76
CA VAL A 69 -2.30 3.40 5.16
C VAL A 69 -1.55 2.86 3.95
N CYS A 70 -0.23 2.71 4.08
CA CYS A 70 0.59 2.09 3.06
C CYS A 70 0.51 0.56 3.16
N ILE A 71 0.21 -0.11 2.05
CA ILE A 71 0.11 -1.57 2.03
C ILE A 71 1.46 -2.18 1.71
N VAL A 72 1.93 -3.11 2.54
CA VAL A 72 3.16 -3.86 2.32
C VAL A 72 2.82 -5.28 1.89
N SER A 73 3.45 -5.75 0.82
CA SER A 73 3.28 -7.14 0.39
C SER A 73 4.51 -7.64 -0.40
N GLY A 74 4.47 -8.90 -0.83
CA GLY A 74 5.62 -9.61 -1.36
C GLY A 74 5.74 -9.66 -2.88
N LEU A 75 4.90 -8.93 -3.62
CA LEU A 75 4.79 -8.95 -5.09
C LEU A 75 4.49 -10.34 -5.70
N ALA A 76 4.02 -11.31 -4.91
CA ALA A 76 3.66 -12.63 -5.42
C ALA A 76 2.32 -12.61 -6.18
N PHE A 77 1.97 -13.74 -6.82
CA PHE A 77 0.62 -13.95 -7.37
C PHE A 77 -0.46 -13.99 -6.28
N GLY A 78 -1.73 -13.94 -6.69
CA GLY A 78 -2.88 -14.04 -5.79
C GLY A 78 -3.02 -12.81 -4.90
N ILE A 79 -3.06 -13.04 -3.58
CA ILE A 79 -3.37 -12.01 -2.58
C ILE A 79 -2.42 -10.81 -2.66
N ASP A 80 -1.09 -11.04 -2.76
CA ASP A 80 -0.10 -9.96 -2.81
C ASP A 80 -0.35 -9.01 -4.00
N LYS A 81 -0.56 -9.58 -5.21
CA LYS A 81 -0.89 -8.82 -6.41
C LYS A 81 -2.17 -7.99 -6.21
N ALA A 82 -3.24 -8.62 -5.71
CA ALA A 82 -4.52 -7.96 -5.50
C ALA A 82 -4.41 -6.82 -4.46
N ALA A 83 -3.64 -7.03 -3.40
CA ALA A 83 -3.36 -6.02 -2.38
C ALA A 83 -2.60 -4.81 -2.97
N HIS A 84 -1.53 -5.04 -3.74
CA HIS A 84 -0.83 -3.95 -4.43
C HIS A 84 -1.75 -3.18 -5.38
N LEU A 85 -2.56 -3.88 -6.18
CA LEU A 85 -3.50 -3.25 -7.10
C LEU A 85 -4.54 -2.39 -6.37
N GLY A 86 -5.11 -2.88 -5.27
CA GLY A 86 -6.05 -2.12 -4.46
C GLY A 86 -5.40 -0.90 -3.83
N ALA A 87 -4.20 -1.06 -3.28
CA ALA A 87 -3.46 0.03 -2.64
C ALA A 87 -3.12 1.17 -3.60
N LEU A 88 -2.89 0.89 -4.88
CA LEU A 88 -2.63 1.88 -5.94
C LEU A 88 -3.83 2.75 -6.31
N GLU A 89 -5.03 2.42 -5.81
CA GLU A 89 -6.24 3.22 -5.97
C GLU A 89 -6.42 4.29 -4.88
N GLY A 90 -5.60 4.25 -3.82
CA GLY A 90 -5.61 5.23 -2.73
C GLY A 90 -4.29 5.97 -2.55
N GLU A 91 -4.29 7.04 -1.75
CA GLU A 91 -3.11 7.89 -1.52
C GLU A 91 -2.05 7.24 -0.62
N GLY A 92 -2.43 6.24 0.18
CA GLY A 92 -1.52 5.50 1.08
C GLY A 92 -0.44 4.74 0.31
N GLY A 93 -0.72 4.32 -0.92
CA GLY A 93 0.22 3.66 -1.82
C GLY A 93 0.70 2.31 -1.28
N THR A 94 1.82 1.81 -1.82
CA THR A 94 2.27 0.45 -1.50
C THR A 94 3.79 0.25 -1.54
N VAL A 95 4.27 -0.66 -0.70
CA VAL A 95 5.65 -1.17 -0.68
C VAL A 95 5.64 -2.65 -1.07
N ALA A 96 6.37 -3.00 -2.12
CA ALA A 96 6.66 -4.38 -2.47
C ALA A 96 8.04 -4.76 -1.94
N VAL A 97 8.10 -5.69 -0.98
CA VAL A 97 9.37 -6.27 -0.56
C VAL A 97 9.63 -7.48 -1.46
N VAL A 98 10.83 -7.70 -1.99
CA VAL A 98 11.20 -8.84 -2.86
C VAL A 98 12.38 -9.63 -2.28
N ALA A 99 12.52 -10.90 -2.68
CA ALA A 99 13.49 -11.83 -2.08
C ALA A 99 14.84 -11.85 -2.81
N GLN A 100 14.91 -11.19 -3.96
CA GLN A 100 16.02 -11.17 -4.90
C GLN A 100 16.42 -9.72 -5.22
N GLY A 101 17.50 -9.52 -5.98
CA GLY A 101 17.87 -8.20 -6.48
C GLY A 101 16.72 -7.55 -7.28
N ILE A 102 16.58 -6.22 -7.18
CA ILE A 102 15.46 -5.49 -7.83
C ILE A 102 15.56 -5.53 -9.36
N GLU A 103 16.74 -5.78 -9.90
CA GLU A 103 16.97 -6.00 -11.33
C GLU A 103 16.42 -7.36 -11.82
N GLU A 104 16.24 -8.30 -10.90
CA GLU A 104 15.90 -9.71 -11.17
C GLU A 104 14.46 -10.02 -10.74
N LEU A 105 13.55 -9.05 -10.90
CA LEU A 105 12.17 -9.19 -10.46
C LEU A 105 11.48 -10.43 -11.03
N GLU A 106 10.95 -11.20 -10.08
CA GLU A 106 10.20 -12.43 -10.22
C GLU A 106 8.97 -12.36 -9.28
N PRO A 107 7.79 -12.84 -9.73
CA PRO A 107 7.57 -13.43 -11.05
C PRO A 107 7.69 -12.38 -12.18
N SER A 108 8.31 -12.74 -13.29
CA SER A 108 8.55 -11.82 -14.43
C SER A 108 7.28 -11.12 -14.94
N GLY A 109 6.13 -11.79 -14.86
CA GLY A 109 4.82 -11.22 -15.19
C GLY A 109 4.38 -10.03 -14.30
N HIS A 110 5.06 -9.77 -13.19
CA HIS A 110 4.76 -8.65 -12.29
C HIS A 110 5.72 -7.46 -12.45
N ARG A 111 6.63 -7.48 -13.43
CA ARG A 111 7.49 -6.31 -13.72
C ARG A 111 6.70 -5.06 -14.05
N GLY A 112 5.62 -5.18 -14.83
CA GLY A 112 4.72 -4.06 -15.11
C GLY A 112 4.00 -3.53 -13.86
N LEU A 113 3.67 -4.42 -12.91
CA LEU A 113 3.11 -4.00 -11.63
C LEU A 113 4.15 -3.25 -10.79
N ALA A 114 5.39 -3.76 -10.70
CA ALA A 114 6.47 -3.07 -9.99
C ALA A 114 6.74 -1.67 -10.54
N GLN A 115 6.75 -1.53 -11.87
CA GLN A 115 6.87 -0.23 -12.52
C GLN A 115 5.69 0.69 -12.14
N LYS A 116 4.45 0.21 -12.22
CA LYS A 116 3.26 0.98 -11.81
C LYS A 116 3.33 1.40 -10.34
N ILE A 117 3.85 0.54 -9.45
CA ILE A 117 4.07 0.87 -8.04
C ILE A 117 4.97 2.09 -7.91
N VAL A 118 6.14 2.07 -8.58
CA VAL A 118 7.10 3.18 -8.51
C VAL A 118 6.58 4.45 -9.18
N GLU A 119 5.92 4.34 -10.34
CA GLU A 119 5.33 5.48 -11.05
C GLU A 119 4.26 6.20 -10.23
N LYS A 120 3.52 5.47 -9.37
CA LYS A 120 2.56 6.04 -8.41
C LYS A 120 3.19 6.46 -7.07
N GLY A 121 4.52 6.57 -6.99
CA GLY A 121 5.23 7.02 -5.79
C GLY A 121 5.33 5.96 -4.69
N GLY A 122 5.15 4.68 -5.03
CA GLY A 122 5.42 3.53 -4.16
C GLY A 122 6.89 3.11 -4.14
N LEU A 123 7.15 1.95 -3.54
CA LEU A 123 8.51 1.47 -3.27
C LEU A 123 8.64 -0.02 -3.58
N ILE A 124 9.72 -0.41 -4.25
CA ILE A 124 10.22 -1.79 -4.29
C ILE A 124 11.43 -1.86 -3.37
N LEU A 125 11.49 -2.86 -2.50
CA LEU A 125 12.51 -3.01 -1.46
C LEU A 125 13.10 -4.42 -1.48
N SER A 126 14.41 -4.55 -1.34
CA SER A 126 15.10 -5.83 -1.21
C SER A 126 16.24 -5.73 -0.21
N GLU A 127 16.58 -6.85 0.42
CA GLU A 127 17.84 -6.99 1.18
C GLU A 127 18.99 -7.49 0.29
N LYS A 128 18.68 -8.02 -0.89
CA LYS A 128 19.66 -8.60 -1.81
C LYS A 128 20.21 -7.55 -2.77
N ALA A 129 21.53 -7.54 -2.93
CA ALA A 129 22.19 -6.70 -3.92
C ALA A 129 21.94 -7.19 -5.35
N GLN A 130 22.21 -6.33 -6.34
CA GLN A 130 22.19 -6.72 -7.75
C GLN A 130 23.17 -7.88 -8.00
N GLY A 131 22.72 -8.95 -8.67
CA GLY A 131 23.55 -10.12 -8.99
C GLY A 131 23.86 -11.03 -7.80
N GLU A 132 23.32 -10.73 -6.61
CA GLU A 132 23.47 -11.62 -5.46
C GLU A 132 22.61 -12.88 -5.65
N ILE A 133 23.22 -14.05 -5.42
CA ILE A 133 22.52 -15.33 -5.52
C ILE A 133 21.39 -15.38 -4.49
N TYR A 134 20.22 -15.82 -4.94
CA TYR A 134 19.07 -16.08 -4.09
C TYR A 134 18.49 -17.49 -4.32
N PHE A 135 17.86 -18.03 -3.28
CA PHE A 135 17.30 -19.37 -3.23
C PHE A 135 15.78 -19.30 -2.98
N LYS A 136 15.07 -20.42 -3.21
CA LYS A 136 13.64 -20.50 -2.91
C LYS A 136 13.31 -20.25 -1.43
N SER A 137 14.24 -20.57 -0.52
CA SER A 137 14.10 -20.30 0.91
C SER A 137 14.05 -18.80 1.23
N ASP A 138 14.66 -17.95 0.39
CA ASP A 138 14.71 -16.51 0.62
C ASP A 138 13.33 -15.85 0.54
N TYR A 139 12.36 -16.47 -0.14
CA TYR A 139 10.96 -16.02 -0.08
C TYR A 139 10.38 -16.09 1.34
N LEU A 140 10.82 -17.04 2.18
CA LEU A 140 10.43 -17.11 3.58
C LEU A 140 11.26 -16.13 4.43
N VAL A 141 12.57 -16.05 4.21
CA VAL A 141 13.45 -15.10 4.93
C VAL A 141 12.99 -13.66 4.74
N ARG A 142 12.61 -13.28 3.52
CA ARG A 142 12.10 -11.95 3.15
C ARG A 142 10.84 -11.57 3.91
N ASN A 143 9.97 -12.53 4.27
CA ASN A 143 8.73 -12.23 4.97
C ASN A 143 8.94 -11.57 6.34
N ARG A 144 10.10 -11.79 6.96
CA ARG A 144 10.51 -11.11 8.18
C ARG A 144 10.59 -9.58 7.99
N ILE A 145 10.95 -9.12 6.79
CA ILE A 145 10.99 -7.70 6.43
C ILE A 145 9.57 -7.16 6.22
N ILE A 146 8.70 -7.93 5.55
CA ILE A 146 7.29 -7.54 5.37
C ILE A 146 6.62 -7.31 6.73
N ALA A 147 6.77 -8.26 7.65
CA ALA A 147 6.24 -8.14 9.01
C ALA A 147 6.94 -7.01 9.79
N GLY A 148 8.27 -6.91 9.69
CA GLY A 148 9.08 -5.92 10.42
C GLY A 148 8.80 -4.47 10.05
N LEU A 149 8.40 -4.21 8.80
CA LEU A 149 8.00 -2.87 8.35
C LEU A 149 6.67 -2.41 8.93
N CYS A 150 5.82 -3.33 9.41
CA CYS A 150 4.41 -3.04 9.67
C CYS A 150 4.07 -3.07 11.17
N LYS A 151 3.06 -2.29 11.56
CA LYS A 151 2.44 -2.41 12.89
C LYS A 151 1.48 -3.59 12.99
N GLY A 152 0.95 -4.03 11.86
CA GLY A 152 0.04 -5.17 11.78
C GLY A 152 0.11 -5.92 10.46
N THR A 153 -0.25 -7.20 10.51
CA THR A 153 -0.32 -8.10 9.35
C THR A 153 -1.73 -8.68 9.22
N LEU A 154 -2.37 -8.41 8.09
CA LEU A 154 -3.65 -9.01 7.69
C LEU A 154 -3.43 -10.19 6.75
N VAL A 155 -3.96 -11.35 7.12
CA VAL A 155 -3.97 -12.56 6.30
C VAL A 155 -5.36 -12.76 5.69
N ILE A 156 -5.45 -12.71 4.36
CA ILE A 156 -6.74 -12.79 3.64
C ILE A 156 -7.17 -14.24 3.38
N GLU A 157 -6.28 -15.03 2.78
CA GLU A 157 -6.47 -16.46 2.54
C GLU A 157 -5.12 -17.15 2.69
N ALA A 158 -5.07 -18.27 3.39
CA ALA A 158 -3.88 -19.05 3.64
C ALA A 158 -4.24 -20.52 3.87
N PRO A 159 -3.75 -21.47 3.05
CA PRO A 159 -3.71 -22.88 3.42
C PRO A 159 -2.92 -23.07 4.72
N PHE A 160 -3.14 -24.20 5.41
CA PHE A 160 -2.47 -24.47 6.69
C PHE A 160 -0.94 -24.42 6.57
N LYS A 161 -0.35 -24.96 5.49
CA LYS A 161 1.09 -24.83 5.20
C LYS A 161 1.31 -23.75 4.14
N SER A 162 1.41 -22.50 4.55
CA SER A 162 1.58 -21.36 3.64
C SER A 162 2.61 -20.34 4.12
N GLY A 163 3.24 -19.65 3.16
CA GLY A 163 4.19 -18.57 3.46
C GLY A 163 3.54 -17.39 4.19
N ALA A 164 2.25 -17.13 3.98
CA ALA A 164 1.52 -16.08 4.68
C ALA A 164 1.45 -16.30 6.21
N ARG A 165 1.33 -17.56 6.65
CA ARG A 165 1.43 -17.89 8.09
C ARG A 165 2.84 -17.67 8.65
N ASN A 166 3.88 -17.81 7.83
CA ASN A 166 5.24 -17.46 8.24
C ASN A 166 5.39 -15.94 8.45
N THR A 167 4.80 -15.10 7.60
CA THR A 167 4.73 -13.65 7.86
C THR A 167 3.98 -13.33 9.16
N ALA A 168 2.82 -13.96 9.39
CA ALA A 168 2.05 -13.79 10.62
C ALA A 168 2.84 -14.23 11.87
N LYS A 169 3.59 -15.33 11.78
CA LYS A 169 4.49 -15.78 12.85
C LYS A 169 5.53 -14.72 13.20
N HIS A 170 6.20 -14.14 12.20
CA HIS A 170 7.15 -13.05 12.44
C HIS A 170 6.50 -11.83 13.06
N ALA A 171 5.29 -11.45 12.61
CA ALA A 171 4.55 -10.35 13.21
C ALA A 171 4.28 -10.57 14.71
N LEU A 172 3.84 -11.78 15.10
CA LEU A 172 3.66 -12.13 16.52
C LEU A 172 4.99 -12.09 17.30
N GLU A 173 6.07 -12.63 16.73
CA GLU A 173 7.41 -12.60 17.35
C GLU A 173 7.92 -11.18 17.59
N TYR A 174 7.52 -10.22 16.75
CA TYR A 174 7.86 -8.80 16.87
C TYR A 174 6.86 -8.00 17.72
N GLY A 175 5.89 -8.65 18.36
CA GLY A 175 4.85 -7.98 19.14
C GLY A 175 3.95 -7.06 18.31
N ARG A 176 3.70 -7.43 17.04
CA ARG A 176 2.85 -6.71 16.10
C ARG A 176 1.46 -7.36 16.01
N GLU A 177 0.47 -6.57 15.59
CA GLU A 177 -0.89 -7.06 15.42
C GLU A 177 -0.96 -8.12 14.31
N VAL A 178 -1.72 -9.18 14.55
CA VAL A 178 -2.05 -10.18 13.52
C VAL A 178 -3.55 -10.28 13.39
N MET A 179 -4.03 -10.04 12.19
CA MET A 179 -5.43 -10.07 11.80
C MET A 179 -5.63 -11.12 10.71
N ALA A 180 -6.79 -11.74 10.70
CA ALA A 180 -7.14 -12.73 9.70
C ALA A 180 -8.60 -12.60 9.28
N LEU A 181 -8.84 -12.70 7.97
CA LEU A 181 -10.18 -12.80 7.42
C LEU A 181 -10.69 -14.24 7.63
N PRO A 182 -11.86 -14.43 8.27
CA PRO A 182 -12.41 -15.76 8.46
C PRO A 182 -12.90 -16.33 7.12
N GLY A 183 -12.91 -17.66 7.02
CA GLY A 183 -13.49 -18.34 5.86
C GLY A 183 -14.18 -19.64 6.24
N ARG A 184 -14.83 -20.27 5.26
CA ARG A 184 -15.58 -21.51 5.49
C ARG A 184 -14.62 -22.61 5.94
N ILE A 185 -15.02 -23.38 6.95
CA ILE A 185 -14.20 -24.46 7.52
C ILE A 185 -13.89 -25.58 6.51
N THR A 186 -14.65 -25.67 5.43
CA THR A 186 -14.45 -26.62 4.32
C THR A 186 -13.54 -26.08 3.22
N ASP A 187 -13.21 -24.79 3.24
CA ASP A 187 -12.36 -24.18 2.22
C ASP A 187 -10.88 -24.30 2.66
N GLU A 188 -10.10 -25.13 1.97
CA GLU A 188 -8.66 -25.37 2.27
C GLU A 188 -7.86 -24.05 2.37
N LYS A 189 -8.21 -23.05 1.55
CA LYS A 189 -7.58 -21.73 1.55
C LYS A 189 -7.88 -20.89 2.80
N SER A 190 -8.83 -21.31 3.64
CA SER A 190 -9.21 -20.63 4.87
C SER A 190 -8.71 -21.35 6.12
N GLU A 191 -8.16 -22.56 6.00
CA GLU A 191 -7.68 -23.33 7.16
C GLU A 191 -6.63 -22.57 7.96
N GLY A 192 -5.69 -21.92 7.27
CA GLY A 192 -4.62 -21.16 7.91
C GLY A 192 -5.11 -19.87 8.56
N THR A 193 -6.06 -19.15 7.96
CA THR A 193 -6.65 -17.95 8.58
C THR A 193 -7.48 -18.33 9.80
N ASN A 194 -8.33 -19.35 9.70
CA ASN A 194 -9.09 -19.86 10.83
C ASN A 194 -8.19 -20.38 11.96
N ALA A 195 -7.09 -21.08 11.63
CA ALA A 195 -6.12 -21.52 12.63
C ALA A 195 -5.38 -20.35 13.30
N LEU A 196 -5.09 -19.26 12.56
CA LEU A 196 -4.53 -18.04 13.16
C LEU A 196 -5.51 -17.42 14.15
N ILE A 197 -6.80 -17.33 13.79
CA ILE A 197 -7.86 -16.81 14.67
C ILE A 197 -7.96 -17.66 15.94
N GLN A 198 -7.97 -18.99 15.80
CA GLN A 198 -7.95 -19.91 16.95
C GLN A 198 -6.72 -19.74 17.85
N ALA A 199 -5.58 -19.34 17.27
CA ALA A 199 -4.35 -19.07 17.99
C ALA A 199 -4.28 -17.64 18.58
N GLY A 200 -5.34 -16.85 18.48
CA GLY A 200 -5.45 -15.51 19.07
C GLY A 200 -5.24 -14.35 18.11
N ALA A 201 -5.11 -14.60 16.79
CA ALA A 201 -5.17 -13.51 15.82
C ALA A 201 -6.57 -12.87 15.83
N ALA A 202 -6.62 -11.56 15.62
CA ALA A 202 -7.87 -10.83 15.50
C ALA A 202 -8.67 -11.29 14.28
N LEU A 203 -9.91 -11.71 14.50
CA LEU A 203 -10.86 -11.88 13.41
C LEU A 203 -11.29 -10.50 12.92
N VAL A 204 -11.13 -10.25 11.62
CA VAL A 204 -11.63 -9.03 10.98
C VAL A 204 -12.56 -9.38 9.83
N THR A 205 -13.59 -8.56 9.63
CA THR A 205 -14.59 -8.68 8.56
C THR A 205 -14.64 -7.45 7.66
N GLY A 206 -14.00 -6.35 8.09
CA GLY A 206 -13.88 -5.14 7.28
C GLY A 206 -12.58 -4.39 7.55
N PRO A 207 -12.21 -3.46 6.64
CA PRO A 207 -10.94 -2.75 6.78
C PRO A 207 -10.97 -1.69 7.89
N LYS A 208 -12.17 -1.36 8.42
CA LYS A 208 -12.33 -0.47 9.58
C LYS A 208 -11.65 -1.01 10.82
N GLU A 209 -11.92 -2.27 11.12
CA GLU A 209 -11.35 -2.97 12.28
C GLU A 209 -9.83 -3.04 12.16
N VAL A 210 -9.32 -3.23 10.94
CA VAL A 210 -7.88 -3.21 10.65
C VAL A 210 -7.28 -1.84 10.94
N ALA A 211 -7.90 -0.76 10.47
CA ALA A 211 -7.41 0.60 10.73
C ALA A 211 -7.41 0.93 12.23
N GLU A 212 -8.46 0.53 12.96
CA GLU A 212 -8.56 0.71 14.41
C GLU A 212 -7.42 -0.01 15.14
N MET A 213 -7.10 -1.25 14.76
CA MET A 213 -5.96 -2.01 15.31
C MET A 213 -4.60 -1.38 15.00
N LEU A 214 -4.47 -0.69 13.86
CA LEU A 214 -3.26 0.06 13.52
C LEU A 214 -3.17 1.44 14.21
N GLY A 215 -4.22 1.85 14.93
CA GLY A 215 -4.33 3.17 15.54
C GLY A 215 -4.54 4.29 14.51
N VAL A 216 -5.12 3.97 13.35
CA VAL A 216 -5.39 4.90 12.25
C VAL A 216 -6.86 5.29 12.25
N GLY A 217 -7.15 6.59 12.21
CA GLY A 217 -8.52 7.10 12.14
C GLY A 217 -9.25 6.62 10.88
N TRP A 218 -10.53 6.25 11.02
CA TRP A 218 -11.33 5.69 9.92
C TRP A 218 -11.97 6.73 8.98
N THR A 219 -11.77 8.03 9.26
CA THR A 219 -12.23 9.10 8.37
C THR A 219 -11.39 9.11 7.09
N LYS A 220 -12.03 9.14 5.92
CA LYS A 220 -11.32 9.42 4.66
C LYS A 220 -10.48 10.68 4.86
N ARG A 221 -9.20 10.62 4.47
CA ARG A 221 -8.33 11.78 4.53
C ARG A 221 -8.97 12.83 3.63
N LYS A 222 -9.55 13.89 4.22
CA LYS A 222 -9.95 15.05 3.43
C LYS A 222 -8.67 15.58 2.82
N VAL A 223 -8.66 15.79 1.50
CA VAL A 223 -7.59 16.60 0.91
C VAL A 223 -7.66 17.95 1.61
N ILE A 224 -6.66 18.23 2.43
CA ILE A 224 -6.48 19.54 3.03
C ILE A 224 -5.98 20.40 1.87
N LEU A 225 -6.89 21.21 1.35
CA LEU A 225 -6.56 22.29 0.45
C LEU A 225 -6.29 23.52 1.32
N ASP A 226 -5.19 24.20 1.04
CA ASP A 226 -4.82 25.47 1.65
C ASP A 226 -4.72 26.57 0.58
N GLY A 227 -4.77 27.82 1.06
CA GLY A 227 -4.69 29.01 0.22
C GLY A 227 -5.64 28.98 -0.98
N LEU A 228 -5.12 29.38 -2.14
CA LEU A 228 -5.88 29.51 -3.39
C LEU A 228 -6.50 28.19 -3.88
N ALA A 229 -5.89 27.04 -3.57
CA ALA A 229 -6.45 25.75 -3.97
C ALA A 229 -7.77 25.46 -3.25
N ALA A 230 -7.87 25.84 -1.97
CA ALA A 230 -9.10 25.71 -1.19
C ALA A 230 -10.21 26.60 -1.74
N GLU A 231 -9.86 27.83 -2.11
CA GLU A 231 -10.79 28.82 -2.65
C GLU A 231 -11.34 28.39 -4.02
N ILE A 232 -10.47 27.93 -4.94
CA ILE A 232 -10.89 27.41 -6.25
C ILE A 232 -11.84 26.22 -6.06
N PHE A 233 -11.45 25.27 -5.21
CA PHE A 233 -12.25 24.07 -5.01
C PHE A 233 -13.62 24.41 -4.41
N ALA A 234 -13.69 25.34 -3.46
CA ALA A 234 -14.95 25.83 -2.90
C ALA A 234 -15.83 26.55 -3.93
N GLU A 235 -15.25 27.30 -4.88
CA GLU A 235 -16.01 27.91 -5.99
C GLU A 235 -16.55 26.86 -6.96
N LEU A 236 -15.76 25.82 -7.26
CA LEU A 236 -16.17 24.71 -8.12
C LEU A 236 -17.21 23.79 -7.47
N GLN A 237 -17.27 23.73 -6.14
CA GLN A 237 -18.32 23.02 -5.41
C GLN A 237 -19.70 23.68 -5.57
N LYS A 238 -19.75 24.99 -5.80
CA LYS A 238 -21.01 25.71 -6.01
C LYS A 238 -21.59 25.42 -7.39
N ALA A 239 -20.74 25.42 -8.42
CA ALA A 239 -21.10 25.11 -9.80
C ALA A 239 -19.84 24.87 -10.65
N PRO A 240 -19.94 24.12 -11.77
CA PRO A 240 -18.85 24.02 -12.74
C PRO A 240 -18.47 25.39 -13.33
N ARG A 241 -17.18 25.73 -13.38
CA ARG A 241 -16.67 27.01 -13.89
C ARG A 241 -15.55 26.83 -14.92
N SER A 242 -15.50 27.71 -15.90
CA SER A 242 -14.43 27.81 -16.90
C SER A 242 -13.16 28.47 -16.30
N PRO A 243 -11.98 28.26 -16.92
CA PRO A 243 -10.76 28.96 -16.51
C PRO A 243 -10.90 30.49 -16.53
N ALA A 244 -11.68 31.04 -17.48
CA ALA A 244 -11.93 32.48 -17.57
C ALA A 244 -12.72 32.99 -16.35
N GLU A 245 -13.77 32.28 -15.94
CA GLU A 245 -14.59 32.62 -14.76
C GLU A 245 -13.82 32.49 -13.43
N LEU A 246 -12.82 31.60 -13.38
CA LEU A 246 -11.95 31.46 -12.21
C LEU A 246 -10.83 32.51 -12.19
N GLY A 247 -10.29 32.84 -13.37
CA GLY A 247 -9.12 33.71 -13.55
C GLY A 247 -9.29 35.15 -13.09
N GLU A 248 -10.52 35.64 -12.94
CA GLU A 248 -10.79 37.00 -12.44
C GLU A 248 -10.21 37.28 -11.04
N LYS A 249 -9.97 36.22 -10.25
CA LYS A 249 -9.44 36.31 -8.87
C LYS A 249 -7.94 36.05 -8.78
N PHE A 250 -7.24 35.80 -9.89
CA PHE A 250 -5.83 35.37 -9.88
C PHE A 250 -4.89 36.45 -10.38
N SER A 251 -3.72 36.52 -9.73
CA SER A 251 -2.59 37.36 -10.14
C SER A 251 -2.04 36.94 -11.50
N SER A 252 -2.18 35.65 -11.87
CA SER A 252 -1.77 35.13 -13.17
C SER A 252 -2.58 33.90 -13.60
N LEU A 253 -2.80 33.74 -14.91
CA LEU A 253 -3.42 32.53 -15.48
C LEU A 253 -2.55 31.28 -15.29
N ARG A 254 -1.22 31.44 -15.24
CA ARG A 254 -0.29 30.34 -15.04
C ARG A 254 -0.51 29.67 -13.69
N GLU A 255 -0.58 30.47 -12.62
CA GLU A 255 -0.83 30.00 -11.26
C GLU A 255 -2.18 29.26 -11.16
N LEU A 256 -3.22 29.79 -11.81
CA LEU A 256 -4.52 29.13 -11.89
C LEU A 256 -4.42 27.74 -12.53
N TYR A 257 -3.77 27.62 -13.69
CA TYR A 257 -3.62 26.33 -14.37
C TYR A 257 -2.73 25.35 -13.60
N GLU A 258 -1.70 25.82 -12.90
CA GLU A 258 -0.88 24.98 -12.01
C GLU A 258 -1.73 24.36 -10.88
N ILE A 259 -2.60 25.16 -10.26
CA ILE A 259 -3.49 24.68 -9.19
C ILE A 259 -4.59 23.77 -9.74
N LEU A 260 -5.23 24.12 -10.86
CA LEU A 260 -6.26 23.28 -11.48
C LEU A 260 -5.70 21.93 -11.89
N GLY A 261 -4.49 21.90 -12.48
CA GLY A 261 -3.79 20.66 -12.79
C GLY A 261 -3.52 19.82 -11.55
N ALA A 262 -3.08 20.43 -10.44
CA ALA A 262 -2.87 19.73 -9.18
C ALA A 262 -4.17 19.16 -8.59
N LEU A 263 -5.29 19.89 -8.65
CA LEU A 263 -6.60 19.42 -8.19
C LEU A 263 -7.14 18.27 -9.05
N GLU A 264 -6.92 18.33 -10.36
CA GLU A 264 -7.32 17.28 -11.30
C GLU A 264 -6.48 16.01 -11.11
N MET A 265 -5.17 16.15 -10.89
CA MET A 265 -4.28 15.03 -10.51
C MET A 265 -4.66 14.37 -9.19
N LYS A 266 -5.15 15.16 -8.22
CA LYS A 266 -5.70 14.64 -6.94
C LYS A 266 -7.10 14.01 -7.10
N GLY A 267 -7.66 13.97 -8.31
CA GLY A 267 -8.99 13.41 -8.57
C GLY A 267 -10.11 14.18 -7.90
N LEU A 268 -9.89 15.47 -7.59
CA LEU A 268 -10.89 16.31 -6.93
C LEU A 268 -11.83 16.99 -7.93
N ILE A 269 -11.31 17.31 -9.12
CA ILE A 269 -12.05 17.97 -10.19
C ILE A 269 -11.76 17.28 -11.52
N ARG A 270 -12.55 17.58 -12.55
CA ARG A 270 -12.31 17.18 -13.94
C ARG A 270 -12.64 18.31 -14.90
N PHE A 271 -11.95 18.38 -16.02
CA PHE A 271 -12.34 19.22 -17.15
C PHE A 271 -13.41 18.53 -18.01
N THR A 272 -14.51 19.22 -18.28
CA THR A 272 -15.66 18.71 -19.01
C THR A 272 -15.63 19.08 -20.49
N LEU A 273 -16.47 18.45 -21.30
CA LEU A 273 -16.60 18.74 -22.73
C LEU A 273 -17.10 20.17 -22.99
N GLU A 274 -17.83 20.76 -22.03
CA GLU A 274 -18.27 22.16 -22.05
C GLU A 274 -17.16 23.16 -21.66
N GLN A 275 -15.90 22.72 -21.62
CA GLN A 275 -14.72 23.53 -21.27
C GLN A 275 -14.78 24.15 -19.87
N ARG A 276 -15.35 23.41 -18.92
CA ARG A 276 -15.49 23.81 -17.51
C ARG A 276 -14.84 22.79 -16.59
N TYR A 277 -14.33 23.23 -15.45
CA TYR A 277 -13.96 22.33 -14.36
C TYR A 277 -15.19 22.04 -13.49
N ALA A 278 -15.35 20.78 -13.08
CA ALA A 278 -16.41 20.34 -12.18
C ALA A 278 -15.83 19.44 -11.07
N VAL A 279 -16.37 19.56 -9.85
CA VAL A 279 -15.98 18.70 -8.72
C VAL A 279 -16.44 17.27 -8.95
N LEU A 280 -15.54 16.32 -8.67
CA LEU A 280 -15.85 14.91 -8.68
C LEU A 280 -16.53 14.51 -7.36
N PRO A 281 -17.54 13.62 -7.38
CA PRO A 281 -18.20 13.14 -6.17
C PRO A 281 -17.17 12.58 -5.18
N GLN A 282 -17.08 13.20 -4.00
CA GLN A 282 -16.26 12.70 -2.90
C GLN A 282 -17.09 11.61 -2.21
N GLY A 283 -16.90 10.35 -2.63
CA GLY A 283 -17.57 9.20 -2.00
C GLY A 283 -17.05 8.90 -0.61
#